data_AF-A0ABD5XRE9-F1
#
_entry.id   AF-A0ABD5XRE9-F1
#
_cell.length_a   1.000
_cell.length_b   1.000
_cell.length_c   1.000
_cell.angle_alpha   90.00
_cell.angle_beta   90.00
_cell.angle_gamma   90.00
#
_symmetry.space_group_name_H-M   'P 1'
#
loop_
_entity.id
_entity.type
_entity.pdbx_description
1 polymer ?
#
loop_
_entity_poly.entity_id
_entity_poly.type
_entity_poly.pdbx_seq_one_letter_code
_entity_poly.pdbx_strand_id
1 'polypeptide(L)' 'MRPDPYDTGTVRVFECRDCSARTEAEHSPGSCPNCGGDLQDISVPRE' A
#
# COMPACT_ATOMS: atom_id res chain seq x y z
N MET A 1 8.40 -9.54 -26.98
CA MET A 1 8.57 -9.02 -25.60
C MET A 1 8.04 -10.05 -24.64
N ARG A 2 8.89 -10.59 -23.78
CA ARG A 2 8.49 -11.44 -22.66
C ARG A 2 8.30 -10.46 -21.49
N PRO A 3 7.13 -10.33 -20.86
CA PRO A 3 7.02 -9.49 -19.67
C PRO A 3 7.97 -10.07 -18.62
N ASP A 4 8.85 -9.23 -18.09
CA ASP A 4 9.80 -9.59 -17.06
C ASP A 4 9.03 -10.16 -15.86
N PRO A 5 9.32 -11.41 -15.42
CA PRO A 5 8.70 -11.98 -14.22
C PRO A 5 9.15 -11.27 -12.93
N TYR A 6 10.08 -10.32 -13.09
CA TYR A 6 10.59 -9.42 -12.06
C TYR A 6 10.04 -8.00 -12.19
N ASP A 7 8.90 -7.81 -12.86
CA ASP A 7 7.96 -6.77 -12.43
C ASP A 7 7.43 -7.17 -11.04
N THR A 8 8.34 -7.21 -10.06
CA THR A 8 8.07 -7.27 -8.64
C THR A 8 7.63 -5.89 -8.25
N GLY A 9 6.48 -5.46 -8.80
CA GLY A 9 5.69 -4.37 -8.26
C GLY A 9 5.62 -4.64 -6.78
N THR A 10 6.41 -3.90 -6.01
CA THR A 10 6.47 -4.04 -4.56
C THR A 10 5.24 -3.33 -4.06
N VAL A 11 4.07 -3.86 -4.45
CA VAL A 11 2.77 -3.32 -4.13
C VAL A 11 2.66 -3.52 -2.63
N ARG A 12 2.77 -2.41 -1.92
CA ARG A 12 2.62 -2.36 -0.49
C ARG A 12 1.15 -2.13 -0.20
N VAL A 13 0.61 -2.96 0.68
CA VAL A 13 -0.72 -2.76 1.23
C VAL A 13 -0.63 -1.77 2.38
N PHE A 14 -1.33 -0.65 2.24
CA PHE A 14 -1.49 0.35 3.28
C PHE A 14 -2.92 0.31 3.81
N GLU A 15 -3.08 0.38 5.13
CA GLU A 15 -4.38 0.47 5.79
C GLU A 15 -4.53 1.80 6.51
N CYS A 16 -5.68 2.45 6.31
CA CYS A 16 -5.98 3.73 6.94
C CYS A 16 -6.38 3.50 8.38
N ARG A 17 -5.73 4.20 9.30
CA ARG A 17 -5.95 4.01 10.74
C ARG A 17 -7.24 4.64 11.26
N ASP A 18 -7.82 5.58 10.51
CA ASP A 18 -9.09 6.23 10.82
C ASP A 18 -10.30 5.48 10.26
N CYS A 19 -10.28 5.24 8.94
CA CYS A 19 -11.42 4.69 8.22
C CYS A 19 -11.26 3.20 7.85
N SER A 20 -10.17 2.55 8.24
CA SER A 20 -9.88 1.12 7.96
C SER A 20 -9.84 0.77 6.45
N ALA A 21 -9.70 1.79 5.59
CA ALA A 21 -9.64 1.61 4.15
C ALA A 21 -8.28 1.05 3.74
N ARG A 22 -8.27 0.03 2.87
CA ARG A 22 -7.05 -0.60 2.36
C ARG A 22 -6.74 -0.09 0.96
N THR A 23 -5.49 0.28 0.74
CA THR A 23 -4.97 0.78 -0.53
C THR A 23 -3.69 0.05 -0.86
N GLU A 24 -3.62 -0.46 -2.08
CA GLU A 24 -2.43 -1.05 -2.65
C GLU A 24 -1.67 0.01 -3.45
N ALA A 25 -0.43 0.30 -3.07
CA ALA A 25 0.40 1.28 -3.76
C ALA A 25 1.86 0.83 -3.76
N GLU A 26 2.58 1.15 -4.83
CA GLU A 26 4.02 0.85 -4.94
C GLU A 26 4.86 1.75 -4.01
N HIS A 27 4.34 2.94 -3.67
CA HIS A 27 4.97 3.91 -2.78
C HIS A 27 3.95 4.43 -1.77
N SER A 28 4.42 4.76 -0.56
CA SER A 28 3.57 5.29 0.51
C SER A 28 2.85 6.56 0.06
N PRO A 29 1.51 6.54 -0.12
CA PRO A 29 0.77 7.69 -0.65
C PRO A 29 0.59 8.81 0.39
N GLY A 30 1.09 8.64 1.62
CA GLY A 30 1.09 9.64 2.68
C GLY A 30 -0.26 9.84 3.38
N SER A 31 -1.38 9.79 2.65
CA SER A 31 -2.71 10.06 3.20
C SER A 31 -3.80 9.26 2.49
N CYS A 32 -4.84 8.88 3.25
CA CYS A 32 -5.94 8.06 2.75
C CYS A 32 -6.80 8.85 1.75
N PRO A 33 -7.03 8.35 0.52
CA PRO A 33 -7.86 9.05 -0.46
C PRO A 33 -9.36 9.07 -0.09
N ASN A 34 -9.79 8.23 0.84
CA ASN A 34 -11.19 8.13 1.24
C ASN A 34 -11.56 9.13 2.35
N CYS A 35 -10.70 9.27 3.36
CA CYS A 35 -10.99 10.07 4.55
C CYS A 35 -9.92 11.13 4.88
N GLY A 36 -8.79 11.14 4.17
CA GLY A 36 -7.66 12.03 4.44
C GLY A 36 -6.79 11.65 5.64
N GLY A 37 -7.11 10.56 6.33
CA GLY A 37 -6.36 10.08 7.50
C GLY A 37 -5.03 9.42 7.17
N ASP A 38 -4.28 9.05 8.21
CA ASP A 38 -2.97 8.42 8.08
C ASP A 38 -3.07 6.96 7.59
N LEU A 39 -2.27 6.67 6.55
CA LEU A 39 -2.10 5.32 6.01
C LEU A 39 -0.87 4.65 6.62
N GLN A 40 -1.05 3.45 7.17
CA GLN A 40 0.02 2.64 7.72
C GLN A 40 0.33 1.46 6.79
N ASP A 41 1.61 1.24 6.52
CA ASP A 41 2.06 0.07 5.77
C ASP A 41 1.82 -1.20 6.58
N ILE A 42 0.92 -2.05 6.08
CA ILE A 42 0.62 -3.38 6.63
C ILE A 42 1.16 -4.49 5.73
N SER A 43 1.87 -4.12 4.66
CA SER A 43 2.42 -5.07 3.70
C SER A 43 3.55 -5.92 4.24
N VAL A 44 4.24 -5.43 5.27
CA VAL A 44 5.35 -6.13 5.92
C VAL A 44 4.85 -6.69 7.24
N PRO A 45 4.64 -8.02 7.36
CA PRO A 45 4.33 -8.62 8.64
C PRO A 45 5.53 -8.44 9.57
N ARG A 46 5.31 -7.88 10.76
CA ARG A 46 6.33 -7.82 11.82
C ARG A 46 6.45 -9.22 12.44
N GLU A 47 7.63 -9.81 12.29
CA GLU A 47 8.08 -11.06 12.92
C GLU A 47 8.12 -11.01 14.47
#